data_AF-A0A1Q7PQE0-F1
#
_entry.id   AF-A0A1Q7PQE0-F1
#
_cell.length_a   1.000
_cell.length_b   1.000
_cell.length_c   1.000
_cell.angle_alpha   90.00
_cell.angle_beta   90.00
_cell.angle_gamma   90.00
#
_symmetry.space_group_name_H-M   'P 1'
#
loop_
_entity.id
_entity.type
_entity.pdbx_description
1 polymer ?
#
loop_
_entity_poly.entity_id
_entity_poly.type
_entity_poly.pdbx_seq_one_letter_code
_entity_poly.pdbx_strand_id
1 'polypeptide(L)'
;MIAIFASLILQILITSGYNVQFLEIVVWINYVLAIALLGLLSQRFLSWFRSNHNLVVLVYSLASMMISINALFTLLYVTNELTKKPANIQPELTPVAPYGSVYDMFNSGYVITSVMSFVLTWIASVFLLHNYSRKLGRAKYWILVTIPLFYFLSQFQPLFLNILTPFRLSEPILFGVVYTLFFSATIPVGGVLFGIAFWSVARNMNRNIVKQYMMISAYGMMLLFSSNQASGLVLVPYPPFGLITVSFLGLSSYLLLIGIYSSAISVSEDTNLRRTIRKFVIDQSKLLDSIGSAQMEQEMQKKVITIVKKTSQAMTEETGVQASLTEEDMKEYLDQVLQEIKRKP
;
A
#
# COMPACT_ATOMS: atom_id res chain seq x y z
N MET A 1 -6.84 5.56 20.70
CA MET A 1 -6.19 6.66 19.95
C MET A 1 -6.77 8.02 20.29
N ILE A 2 -8.05 8.32 20.00
CA ILE A 2 -8.65 9.64 20.27
C ILE A 2 -8.53 10.05 21.75
N ALA A 3 -8.83 9.13 22.68
CA ALA A 3 -8.67 9.37 24.12
C ALA A 3 -7.21 9.67 24.53
N ILE A 4 -6.23 9.02 23.92
CA ILE A 4 -4.79 9.23 24.19
C ILE A 4 -4.33 10.59 23.66
N PHE A 5 -4.83 11.00 22.49
CA PHE A 5 -4.58 12.35 21.97
C PHE A 5 -5.20 13.43 22.85
N ALA A 6 -6.46 13.25 23.27
CA ALA A 6 -7.14 14.18 24.16
C ALA A 6 -6.41 14.32 25.50
N SER A 7 -5.95 13.20 26.09
CA SER A 7 -5.17 13.23 27.32
C SER A 7 -3.81 13.90 27.16
N LEU A 8 -3.12 13.71 26.03
CA LEU A 8 -1.86 14.39 25.72
C LEU A 8 -2.05 15.90 25.54
N ILE A 9 -3.08 16.33 24.81
CA ILE A 9 -3.39 17.74 24.63
C ILE A 9 -3.69 18.38 25.99
N LEU A 10 -4.51 17.72 26.81
CA LEU A 10 -4.83 18.18 28.16
C LEU A 10 -3.58 18.23 29.06
N GLN A 11 -2.70 17.25 28.96
CA GLN A 11 -1.42 17.21 29.68
C GLN A 11 -0.52 18.39 29.26
N ILE A 12 -0.39 18.66 27.96
CA ILE A 12 0.37 19.78 27.42
C ILE A 12 -0.17 21.12 27.94
N LEU A 13 -1.49 21.29 27.96
CA LEU A 13 -2.15 22.52 28.42
C LEU A 13 -1.99 22.76 29.92
N ILE A 14 -2.02 21.71 30.76
CA ILE A 14 -1.96 21.85 32.22
C ILE A 14 -0.53 21.86 32.75
N THR A 15 0.31 20.95 32.26
CA THR A 15 1.65 20.68 32.82
C THR A 15 2.79 21.32 32.03
N SER A 16 2.49 22.00 30.90
CA SER A 16 3.50 22.53 29.98
C SER A 16 4.54 21.47 29.59
N GLY A 17 4.08 20.24 29.40
CA GLY A 17 4.93 19.08 29.16
C GLY A 17 4.10 17.88 28.72
N TYR A 18 4.75 16.83 28.21
CA TYR A 18 4.10 15.55 27.93
C TYR A 18 4.96 14.38 28.38
N ASN A 19 4.30 13.28 28.74
CA ASN A 19 4.99 12.08 29.20
C ASN A 19 5.33 11.17 28.01
N VAL A 20 6.58 10.69 27.98
CA VAL A 20 7.12 9.84 26.90
C VAL A 20 6.43 8.47 26.83
N GLN A 21 5.90 7.95 27.93
CA GLN A 21 5.19 6.67 27.97
C GLN A 21 3.94 6.68 27.09
N PHE A 22 3.24 7.82 26.98
CA PHE A 22 2.10 7.93 26.06
C PHE A 22 2.55 7.81 24.60
N LEU A 23 3.70 8.39 24.25
CA LEU A 23 4.30 8.22 22.92
C LEU A 23 4.63 6.76 22.66
N GLU A 24 5.31 6.12 23.62
CA GLU A 24 5.72 4.73 23.51
C GLU A 24 4.51 3.80 23.28
N ILE A 25 3.44 3.92 24.08
CA ILE A 25 2.21 3.13 23.91
C ILE A 25 1.63 3.30 22.50
N VAL A 26 1.55 4.54 22.00
CA VAL A 26 0.99 4.81 20.66
C VAL A 26 1.87 4.21 19.56
N VAL A 27 3.19 4.34 19.69
CA VAL A 27 4.17 3.76 18.76
C VAL A 27 3.99 2.24 18.72
N TRP A 28 3.98 1.57 19.87
CA TRP A 28 3.79 0.12 19.94
C TRP A 28 2.50 -0.35 19.29
N ILE A 29 1.36 0.26 19.65
CA ILE A 29 0.05 -0.13 19.09
C ILE A 29 0.05 -0.04 17.55
N ASN A 30 0.57 1.06 16.99
CA ASN A 30 0.53 1.28 15.55
C ASN A 30 1.53 0.43 14.78
N TYR A 31 2.77 0.29 15.28
CA TYR A 31 3.77 -0.54 14.61
C TYR A 31 3.43 -2.02 14.70
N VAL A 32 2.96 -2.54 15.84
CA VAL A 32 2.54 -3.94 15.96
C VAL A 32 1.38 -4.25 15.01
N LEU A 33 0.38 -3.36 14.95
CA LEU A 33 -0.73 -3.50 14.01
C LEU A 33 -0.24 -3.47 12.55
N ALA A 34 0.64 -2.54 12.20
CA ALA A 34 1.20 -2.44 10.85
C ALA A 34 2.02 -3.69 10.47
N ILE A 35 2.90 -4.17 11.35
CA ILE A 35 3.71 -5.38 11.15
C ILE A 35 2.80 -6.58 10.89
N ALA A 36 1.76 -6.77 11.71
CA ALA A 36 0.80 -7.86 11.55
C ALA A 36 0.05 -7.78 10.21
N LEU A 37 -0.49 -6.61 9.85
CA LEU A 37 -1.25 -6.42 8.61
C LEU A 37 -0.38 -6.56 7.36
N LEU A 38 0.85 -6.03 7.37
CA LEU A 38 1.81 -6.17 6.27
C LEU A 38 2.34 -7.60 6.15
N GLY A 39 2.53 -8.29 7.28
CA GLY A 39 2.86 -9.72 7.31
C GLY A 39 1.75 -10.56 6.67
N LEU A 40 0.50 -10.32 7.04
CA LEU A 40 -0.67 -10.96 6.41
C LEU A 40 -0.74 -10.65 4.90
N LEU A 41 -0.50 -9.40 4.50
CA LEU A 41 -0.47 -9.01 3.09
C LEU A 41 0.61 -9.77 2.32
N SER A 42 1.82 -9.88 2.88
CA SER A 42 2.92 -10.63 2.27
C SER A 42 2.58 -12.11 2.12
N GLN A 43 2.02 -12.72 3.17
CA GLN A 43 1.58 -14.12 3.14
C GLN A 43 0.53 -14.36 2.05
N ARG A 44 -0.43 -13.46 1.88
CA ARG A 44 -1.44 -13.54 0.81
C ARG A 44 -0.81 -13.47 -0.58
N PHE A 45 0.12 -12.55 -0.80
CA PHE A 45 0.85 -12.49 -2.06
C PHE A 45 1.67 -13.76 -2.33
N LEU A 46 2.35 -14.33 -1.33
CA LEU A 46 3.06 -15.62 -1.49
C LEU A 46 2.12 -16.75 -1.88
N SER A 47 0.94 -16.82 -1.26
CA SER A 47 -0.08 -17.82 -1.59
C SER A 47 -0.54 -17.70 -3.06
N TRP A 48 -0.80 -16.48 -3.52
CA TRP A 48 -1.17 -16.24 -4.92
C TRP A 48 -0.03 -16.52 -5.91
N PHE A 49 1.21 -16.24 -5.52
CA PHE A 49 2.39 -16.59 -6.32
C PHE A 49 2.53 -18.10 -6.50
N ARG A 50 2.28 -18.90 -5.45
CA ARG A 50 2.30 -20.37 -5.55
C ARG A 50 1.29 -20.93 -6.56
N SER A 51 0.17 -20.23 -6.78
CA SER A 51 -0.85 -20.67 -7.72
C SER A 51 -0.61 -20.22 -9.17
N ASN A 52 -0.14 -18.98 -9.37
CA ASN A 52 -0.08 -18.34 -10.69
C ASN A 52 1.35 -18.04 -11.20
N HIS A 53 2.37 -18.22 -10.36
CA HIS A 53 3.78 -17.92 -10.64
C HIS A 53 4.04 -16.51 -11.23
N ASN A 54 3.17 -15.55 -10.91
CA ASN A 54 3.27 -14.19 -11.44
C ASN A 54 4.36 -13.39 -10.72
N LEU A 55 5.39 -12.97 -11.47
CA LEU A 55 6.53 -12.20 -10.95
C LEU A 55 6.12 -10.89 -10.25
N VAL A 56 5.09 -10.20 -10.75
CA VAL A 56 4.62 -8.94 -10.12
C VAL A 56 4.17 -9.20 -8.68
N VAL A 57 3.45 -10.30 -8.46
CA VAL A 57 2.95 -10.72 -7.15
C VAL A 57 4.11 -11.10 -6.21
N LEU A 58 5.13 -11.77 -6.74
CA LEU A 58 6.33 -12.12 -5.97
C LEU A 58 7.10 -10.87 -5.50
N VAL A 59 7.31 -9.90 -6.39
CA VAL A 59 8.03 -8.67 -6.05
C VAL A 59 7.25 -7.86 -4.99
N TYR A 60 5.92 -7.78 -5.11
CA TYR A 60 5.09 -7.14 -4.07
C TYR A 60 5.10 -7.88 -2.74
N SER A 61 5.19 -9.22 -2.75
CA SER A 61 5.38 -10.00 -1.52
C SER A 61 6.70 -9.66 -0.82
N LEU A 62 7.80 -9.61 -1.57
CA LEU A 62 9.12 -9.24 -1.04
C LEU A 62 9.12 -7.80 -0.52
N ALA A 63 8.49 -6.88 -1.26
CA ALA A 63 8.35 -5.49 -0.83
C ALA A 63 7.56 -5.38 0.48
N SER A 64 6.37 -6.01 0.59
CA SER A 64 5.58 -5.94 1.82
C SER A 64 6.25 -6.63 3.02
N MET A 65 6.96 -7.74 2.78
CA MET A 65 7.79 -8.39 3.80
C MET A 65 8.90 -7.45 4.29
N MET A 66 9.60 -6.78 3.38
CA MET A 66 10.67 -5.86 3.74
C MET A 66 10.15 -4.59 4.42
N ILE A 67 8.97 -4.07 4.05
CA ILE A 67 8.32 -2.98 4.78
C ILE A 67 7.96 -3.43 6.21
N SER A 68 7.46 -4.66 6.39
CA SER A 68 7.17 -5.21 7.73
C SER A 68 8.44 -5.37 8.58
N ILE A 69 9.53 -5.87 7.98
CA ILE A 69 10.85 -5.94 8.64
C ILE A 69 11.35 -4.53 8.99
N ASN A 70 11.24 -3.57 8.07
CA ASN A 70 11.62 -2.19 8.35
C ASN A 70 10.80 -1.60 9.51
N ALA A 71 9.48 -1.82 9.53
CA ALA A 71 8.61 -1.37 10.62
C ALA A 71 9.03 -1.98 11.97
N LEU A 72 9.49 -3.23 12.00
CA LEU A 72 10.05 -3.85 13.20
C LEU A 72 11.35 -3.17 13.65
N PHE A 73 12.30 -2.93 12.73
CA PHE A 73 13.53 -2.22 13.07
C PHE A 73 13.27 -0.77 13.49
N THR A 74 12.31 -0.08 12.87
CA THR A 74 11.89 1.26 13.29
C THR A 74 11.31 1.25 14.70
N LEU A 75 10.46 0.28 15.03
CA LEU A 75 9.90 0.13 16.38
C LEU A 75 11.02 -0.05 17.41
N LEU A 76 11.94 -1.00 17.17
CA LEU A 76 13.07 -1.25 18.08
C LEU A 76 13.98 -0.04 18.23
N TYR A 77 14.28 0.65 17.12
CA TYR A 77 15.10 1.86 17.11
C TYR A 77 14.44 2.99 17.90
N VAL A 78 13.17 3.30 17.63
CA VAL A 78 12.42 4.35 18.31
C VAL A 78 12.29 4.04 19.80
N THR A 79 11.96 2.81 20.19
CA THR A 79 11.87 2.41 21.61
C THR A 79 13.21 2.56 22.33
N ASN A 80 14.31 2.14 21.71
CA ASN A 80 15.65 2.31 22.26
C ASN A 80 16.03 3.79 22.44
N GLU A 81 15.61 4.66 21.54
CA GLU A 81 15.85 6.10 21.68
C GLU A 81 14.95 6.75 22.72
N LEU A 82 13.66 6.39 22.77
CA LEU A 82 12.70 6.96 23.74
C LEU A 82 13.05 6.61 25.18
N THR A 83 13.59 5.42 25.43
CA THR A 83 14.04 4.98 26.78
C THR A 83 15.26 5.75 27.29
N LYS A 84 16.04 6.37 26.40
CA LYS A 84 17.16 7.26 26.76
C LYS A 84 16.71 8.69 27.07
N LYS A 85 15.45 9.05 26.78
CA LYS A 85 14.91 10.40 26.99
C LYS A 85 14.34 10.56 28.40
N PRO A 86 14.29 11.80 28.93
CA PRO A 86 13.64 12.05 30.22
C PRO A 86 12.14 11.68 30.15
N ALA A 87 11.58 11.23 31.28
CA ALA A 87 10.20 10.74 31.34
C ALA A 87 9.15 11.80 30.95
N ASN A 88 9.44 13.07 31.21
CA ASN A 88 8.62 14.22 30.81
C ASN A 88 9.45 15.16 29.94
N ILE A 89 8.87 15.59 28.82
CA ILE A 89 9.48 16.52 27.88
C ILE A 89 8.83 17.87 28.06
N GLN A 90 9.65 18.91 28.22
CA GLN A 90 9.25 20.29 28.37
C GLN A 90 9.58 21.09 27.10
N PRO A 91 9.02 22.31 26.94
CA PRO A 91 9.37 23.19 25.84
C PRO A 91 10.86 23.54 25.87
N GLU A 92 11.63 22.85 25.04
CA GLU A 92 13.02 23.16 24.76
C GLU A 92 13.19 23.44 23.26
N LEU A 93 14.26 24.16 22.90
CA LEU A 93 14.65 24.32 21.50
C LEU A 93 14.79 22.93 20.89
N THR A 94 13.98 22.63 19.88
CA THR A 94 13.96 21.30 19.25
C THR A 94 15.38 20.98 18.79
N PRO A 95 16.02 19.92 19.32
CA PRO A 95 17.37 19.59 18.94
C PRO A 95 17.42 19.34 17.43
N VAL A 96 18.29 20.06 16.72
CA VAL A 96 18.63 19.65 15.35
C VAL A 96 19.34 18.31 15.48
N ALA A 97 18.87 17.30 14.75
CA ALA A 97 19.51 15.99 14.74
C ALA A 97 21.02 16.19 14.46
N PRO A 98 21.93 15.80 15.37
CA PRO A 98 23.36 15.95 15.12
C PRO A 98 23.72 15.15 13.86
N TYR A 99 24.38 15.82 12.89
CA TYR A 99 24.96 15.11 11.76
C TYR A 99 26.17 14.31 12.23
N GLY A 100 25.91 13.04 12.50
CA GLY A 100 26.93 12.07 12.90
C GLY A 100 26.97 11.86 14.40
N SER A 101 26.49 10.68 14.80
CA SER A 101 26.93 9.85 15.93
C SER A 101 25.74 9.15 16.62
N VAL A 102 25.08 8.26 15.91
CA VAL A 102 24.32 7.19 16.59
C VAL A 102 24.70 5.88 15.90
N TYR A 103 25.88 5.36 16.25
CA TYR A 103 26.28 3.98 15.97
C TYR A 103 25.47 3.03 16.87
N ASP A 104 24.15 3.08 16.76
CA ASP A 104 23.28 2.09 17.36
C ASP A 104 23.01 1.00 16.35
N MET A 105 23.12 -0.25 16.81
CA MET A 105 22.82 -1.44 16.01
C MET A 105 21.43 -1.35 15.36
N PHE A 106 20.44 -0.79 16.08
CA PHE A 106 19.08 -0.58 15.58
C PHE A 106 18.97 0.53 14.53
N ASN A 107 19.76 1.61 14.65
CA ASN A 107 19.80 2.67 13.64
C ASN A 107 20.34 2.14 12.30
N SER A 108 21.42 1.36 12.35
CA SER A 108 21.98 0.72 11.16
C SER A 108 20.99 -0.25 10.51
N GLY A 109 20.32 -1.08 11.31
CA GLY A 109 19.26 -1.97 10.84
C GLY A 109 18.09 -1.22 10.21
N TYR A 110 17.64 -0.12 10.85
CA TYR A 110 16.60 0.76 10.30
C TYR A 110 16.99 1.35 8.94
N VAL A 111 18.20 1.92 8.82
CA VAL A 111 18.66 2.53 7.57
C VAL A 111 18.74 1.49 6.45
N ILE A 112 19.38 0.34 6.70
CA ILE A 112 19.52 -0.72 5.69
C ILE A 112 18.16 -1.24 5.22
N THR A 113 17.27 -1.56 6.17
CA THR A 113 15.95 -2.10 5.85
C THR A 113 15.04 -1.07 5.19
N SER A 114 15.18 0.23 5.52
CA SER A 114 14.44 1.30 4.85
C SER A 114 14.86 1.47 3.38
N VAL A 115 16.17 1.34 3.09
CA VAL A 115 16.68 1.36 1.71
C VAL A 115 16.16 0.15 0.94
N MET A 116 16.26 -1.04 1.52
CA MET A 116 15.76 -2.26 0.87
C MET A 116 14.24 -2.21 0.65
N SER A 117 13.46 -1.73 1.62
CA SER A 117 12.01 -1.64 1.50
C SER A 117 11.61 -0.65 0.41
N PHE A 118 12.28 0.51 0.35
CA PHE A 118 12.04 1.51 -0.68
C PHE A 118 12.38 0.99 -2.08
N VAL A 119 13.56 0.38 -2.25
CA VAL A 119 14.00 -0.15 -3.55
C VAL A 119 13.10 -1.29 -4.02
N LEU A 120 12.76 -2.25 -3.16
CA LEU A 120 11.86 -3.35 -3.53
C LEU A 120 10.47 -2.84 -3.91
N THR A 121 9.96 -1.84 -3.17
CA THR A 121 8.68 -1.21 -3.48
C THR A 121 8.72 -0.44 -4.79
N TRP A 122 9.83 0.24 -5.07
CA TRP A 122 10.07 0.89 -6.34
C TRP A 122 10.05 -0.14 -7.47
N ILE A 123 10.82 -1.23 -7.38
CA ILE A 123 10.81 -2.32 -8.36
C ILE A 123 9.39 -2.85 -8.55
N ALA A 124 8.65 -3.14 -7.47
CA ALA A 124 7.27 -3.60 -7.54
C ALA A 124 6.37 -2.64 -8.35
N SER A 125 6.51 -1.33 -8.10
CA SER A 125 5.75 -0.28 -8.77
C SER A 125 6.13 -0.15 -10.25
N VAL A 126 7.42 -0.30 -10.59
CA VAL A 126 7.89 -0.32 -11.99
C VAL A 126 7.25 -1.47 -12.76
N PHE A 127 7.23 -2.67 -12.17
CA PHE A 127 6.64 -3.86 -12.76
C PHE A 127 5.12 -3.72 -12.93
N LEU A 128 4.43 -3.17 -11.93
CA LEU A 128 3.00 -2.90 -12.01
C LEU A 128 2.67 -1.96 -13.17
N LEU A 129 3.38 -0.84 -13.26
CA LEU A 129 3.16 0.18 -14.29
C LEU A 129 3.63 -0.27 -15.68
N HIS A 130 4.58 -1.21 -15.78
CA HIS A 130 5.07 -1.70 -17.06
C HIS A 130 3.93 -2.25 -17.92
N ASN A 131 3.01 -3.01 -17.32
CA ASN A 131 1.84 -3.57 -17.98
C ASN A 131 0.86 -2.49 -18.49
N TYR A 132 0.91 -1.29 -17.90
CA TYR A 132 0.08 -0.13 -18.27
C TYR A 132 0.87 0.95 -19.02
N SER A 133 2.16 0.73 -19.31
CA SER A 133 3.06 1.71 -19.92
C SER A 133 2.60 2.17 -21.31
N ARG A 134 1.97 1.28 -22.09
CA ARG A 134 1.42 1.60 -23.41
C ARG A 134 0.28 2.62 -23.35
N LYS A 135 -0.54 2.60 -22.30
CA LYS A 135 -1.64 3.55 -22.10
C LYS A 135 -1.17 4.88 -21.48
N LEU A 136 -0.10 4.86 -20.69
CA LEU A 136 0.43 6.03 -19.99
C LEU A 136 1.30 6.93 -20.90
N GLY A 137 1.96 6.34 -21.89
CA GLY A 137 2.98 6.98 -22.73
C GLY A 137 4.39 6.77 -22.16
N ARG A 138 5.35 6.39 -23.02
CA ARG A 138 6.70 5.97 -22.62
C ARG A 138 7.47 7.04 -21.82
N ALA A 139 7.40 8.30 -22.24
CA ALA A 139 8.10 9.40 -21.56
C ALA A 139 7.56 9.63 -20.14
N LYS A 140 6.22 9.68 -19.98
CA LYS A 140 5.57 9.87 -18.68
C LYS A 140 5.88 8.72 -17.72
N TYR A 141 5.94 7.49 -18.23
CA TYR A 141 6.33 6.31 -17.45
C TYR A 141 7.75 6.43 -16.88
N TRP A 142 8.75 6.74 -17.72
CA TRP A 142 10.14 6.87 -17.25
C TRP A 142 10.33 8.04 -16.29
N ILE A 143 9.70 9.19 -16.54
CA ILE A 143 9.73 10.33 -15.62
C ILE A 143 9.18 9.93 -14.24
N LEU A 144 8.02 9.26 -14.21
CA LEU A 144 7.37 8.84 -12.96
C LEU A 144 8.21 7.83 -12.19
N VAL A 145 8.91 6.93 -12.88
CA VAL A 145 9.75 5.89 -12.27
C VAL A 145 11.12 6.42 -11.82
N THR A 146 11.77 7.28 -12.60
CA THR A 146 13.16 7.71 -12.32
C THR A 146 13.24 8.80 -11.24
N ILE A 147 12.29 9.75 -11.21
CA ILE A 147 12.27 10.84 -10.22
C ILE A 147 12.33 10.33 -8.76
N PRO A 148 11.45 9.40 -8.31
CA PRO A 148 11.46 8.95 -6.92
C PRO A 148 12.77 8.28 -6.52
N LEU A 149 13.32 7.44 -7.41
CA LEU A 149 14.56 6.73 -7.12
C LEU A 149 15.74 7.69 -7.05
N PHE A 150 15.85 8.62 -7.99
CA PHE A 150 16.92 9.60 -7.99
C PHE A 150 16.86 10.50 -6.75
N TYR A 151 15.67 11.00 -6.41
CA TYR A 151 15.46 11.80 -5.20
C TYR A 151 15.80 10.99 -3.93
N PHE A 152 15.37 9.73 -3.85
CA PHE A 152 15.71 8.84 -2.74
C PHE A 152 17.21 8.56 -2.61
N LEU A 153 17.91 8.32 -3.71
CA LEU A 153 19.34 8.05 -3.67
C LEU A 153 20.17 9.31 -3.38
N SER A 154 19.67 10.49 -3.76
CA SER A 154 20.38 11.76 -3.53
C SER A 154 20.57 12.09 -2.05
N GLN A 155 19.73 11.55 -1.15
CA GLN A 155 19.90 11.67 0.30
C GLN A 155 21.11 10.89 0.86
N PHE A 156 21.78 10.06 0.06
CA PHE A 156 22.99 9.35 0.46
C PHE A 156 24.26 9.96 -0.14
N GLN A 157 24.13 11.14 -0.78
CA GLN A 157 25.25 11.87 -1.37
C GLN A 157 26.42 12.06 -0.37
N PRO A 158 26.22 12.46 0.90
CA PRO A 158 27.34 12.64 1.84
C PRO A 158 28.08 11.36 2.21
N LEU A 159 27.52 10.18 1.93
CA LEU A 159 28.16 8.89 2.19
C LEU A 159 28.96 8.40 0.98
N PHE A 160 28.44 8.60 -0.24
CA PHE A 160 29.02 8.02 -1.46
C PHE A 160 29.84 9.02 -2.29
N LEU A 161 29.37 10.27 -2.38
CA LEU A 161 29.89 11.22 -3.36
C LEU A 161 30.71 12.34 -2.73
N ASN A 162 30.55 12.61 -1.42
CA ASN A 162 31.28 13.62 -0.65
C ASN A 162 31.29 15.08 -1.17
N ILE A 163 30.56 15.39 -2.25
CA ILE A 163 30.35 16.73 -2.84
C ILE A 163 29.94 17.79 -1.81
N LEU A 164 28.99 17.50 -0.90
CA LEU A 164 28.53 18.47 0.10
C LEU A 164 29.38 18.48 1.39
N THR A 165 30.47 17.72 1.46
CA THR A 165 31.32 17.66 2.66
C THR A 165 32.02 18.98 3.01
N PRO A 166 32.50 19.81 2.05
CA PRO A 166 33.11 21.10 2.40
C PRO A 166 32.10 22.02 3.08
N PHE A 167 30.87 22.08 2.57
CA PHE A 167 29.80 22.88 3.15
C PHE A 167 29.37 22.36 4.53
N ARG A 168 29.33 21.03 4.72
CA ARG A 168 29.09 20.40 6.03
C ARG A 168 30.15 20.78 7.06
N LEU A 169 31.42 20.85 6.66
CA LEU A 169 32.53 21.16 7.57
C LEU A 169 32.62 22.67 7.88
N SER A 170 32.29 23.54 6.92
CA SER A 170 32.33 24.98 7.11
C SER A 170 31.17 25.49 7.97
N GLU A 171 29.94 25.02 7.71
CA GLU A 171 28.72 25.52 8.36
C GLU A 171 27.80 24.35 8.76
N PRO A 172 28.14 23.59 9.82
CA PRO A 172 27.45 22.34 10.17
C PRO A 172 25.95 22.52 10.47
N ILE A 173 25.58 23.61 11.14
CA ILE A 173 24.20 23.90 11.53
C ILE A 173 23.35 24.24 10.29
N LEU A 174 23.85 25.15 9.44
CA LEU A 174 23.15 25.58 8.23
C LEU A 174 23.04 24.43 7.24
N PHE A 175 24.09 23.62 7.10
CA PHE A 175 24.04 22.37 6.37
C PHE A 175 22.94 21.45 6.88
N GLY A 176 22.87 21.22 8.20
CA GLY A 176 21.87 20.33 8.79
C GLY A 176 20.43 20.79 8.56
N VAL A 177 20.17 22.10 8.65
CA VAL A 177 18.85 22.69 8.36
C VAL A 177 18.48 22.50 6.88
N VAL A 178 19.35 22.92 5.96
CA VAL A 178 19.10 22.83 4.51
C VAL A 178 18.92 21.38 4.10
N TYR A 179 19.80 20.49 4.55
CA TYR A 179 19.73 19.08 4.22
C TYR A 179 18.47 18.42 4.75
N THR A 180 18.09 18.70 6.00
CA THR A 180 16.85 18.16 6.59
C THR A 180 15.62 18.66 5.82
N LEU A 181 15.56 19.94 5.46
CA LEU A 181 14.45 20.49 4.69
C LEU A 181 14.35 19.85 3.29
N PHE A 182 15.48 19.67 2.60
CA PHE A 182 15.50 19.08 1.27
C PHE A 182 15.22 17.59 1.25
N PHE A 183 15.67 16.82 2.25
CA PHE A 183 15.61 15.35 2.21
C PHE A 183 14.61 14.72 3.18
N SER A 184 14.02 15.47 4.11
CA SER A 184 12.94 14.95 4.98
C SER A 184 11.70 14.50 4.20
N ALA A 185 11.41 15.16 3.08
CA ALA A 185 10.27 14.83 2.22
C ALA A 185 10.51 13.61 1.31
N THR A 186 11.72 13.05 1.29
CA THR A 186 12.10 11.95 0.39
C THR A 186 11.19 10.73 0.50
N ILE A 187 10.96 10.24 1.73
CA ILE A 187 10.14 9.06 1.98
C ILE A 187 8.66 9.35 1.65
N PRO A 188 8.04 10.46 2.13
CA PRO A 188 6.68 10.84 1.73
C PRO A 188 6.50 11.00 0.22
N VAL A 189 7.42 11.67 -0.48
CA VAL A 189 7.37 11.86 -1.93
C VAL A 189 7.42 10.51 -2.66
N GLY A 190 8.28 9.59 -2.23
CA GLY A 190 8.28 8.22 -2.73
C GLY A 190 6.94 7.52 -2.50
N GLY A 191 6.35 7.67 -1.31
CA GLY A 191 5.01 7.18 -0.96
C GLY A 191 3.92 7.66 -1.92
N VAL A 192 3.88 8.97 -2.19
CA VAL A 192 2.95 9.58 -3.16
C VAL A 192 3.12 8.92 -4.53
N LEU A 193 4.36 8.73 -4.98
CA LEU A 193 4.65 8.15 -6.29
C LEU A 193 4.25 6.67 -6.38
N PHE A 194 4.48 5.89 -5.32
CA PHE A 194 3.97 4.52 -5.24
C PHE A 194 2.44 4.47 -5.22
N GLY A 195 1.77 5.39 -4.55
CA GLY A 195 0.32 5.52 -4.62
C GLY A 195 -0.18 5.89 -6.02
N ILE A 196 0.52 6.77 -6.74
CA ILE A 196 0.20 7.12 -8.13
C ILE A 196 0.26 5.87 -9.03
N ALA A 197 1.16 4.92 -8.76
CA ALA A 197 1.20 3.66 -9.50
C ALA A 197 -0.13 2.89 -9.40
N PHE A 198 -0.64 2.70 -8.19
CA PHE A 198 -1.95 2.07 -7.96
C PHE A 198 -3.11 2.90 -8.54
N TRP A 199 -3.07 4.23 -8.41
CA TRP A 199 -4.08 5.11 -8.99
C TRP A 199 -4.12 5.02 -10.52
N SER A 200 -2.95 4.96 -11.17
CA SER A 200 -2.83 4.78 -12.61
C SER A 200 -3.45 3.46 -13.08
N VAL A 201 -3.26 2.37 -12.31
CA VAL A 201 -3.94 1.10 -12.58
C VAL A 201 -5.46 1.26 -12.43
N ALA A 202 -5.93 1.86 -11.35
CA ALA A 202 -7.35 2.10 -11.09
C ALA A 202 -8.03 2.89 -12.21
N ARG A 203 -7.36 3.92 -12.75
CA ARG A 203 -7.89 4.74 -13.85
C ARG A 203 -8.07 3.96 -15.15
N ASN A 204 -7.32 2.88 -15.34
CA ASN A 204 -7.37 2.04 -16.53
C ASN A 204 -8.34 0.85 -16.40
N MET A 205 -9.02 0.71 -15.27
CA MET A 205 -10.03 -0.33 -15.02
C MET A 205 -11.42 0.17 -15.39
N ASN A 206 -12.17 -0.66 -16.13
CA ASN A 206 -13.54 -0.33 -16.56
C ASN A 206 -14.57 -0.52 -15.43
N ARG A 207 -14.27 -1.34 -14.42
CA ARG A 207 -15.21 -1.73 -13.36
C ARG A 207 -15.09 -0.82 -12.15
N ASN A 208 -16.20 -0.20 -11.74
CA ASN A 208 -16.21 0.80 -10.67
C ASN A 208 -15.79 0.23 -9.31
N ILE A 209 -16.21 -0.99 -8.95
CA ILE A 209 -15.89 -1.60 -7.65
C ILE A 209 -14.40 -1.93 -7.53
N VAL A 210 -13.82 -2.61 -8.52
CA VAL A 210 -12.37 -2.91 -8.55
C VAL A 210 -11.54 -1.61 -8.54
N LYS A 211 -11.99 -0.61 -9.30
CA LYS A 211 -11.38 0.73 -9.31
C LYS A 211 -11.38 1.36 -7.92
N GLN A 212 -12.49 1.31 -7.18
CA GLN A 212 -12.56 1.84 -5.81
C GLN A 212 -11.60 1.12 -4.86
N TYR A 213 -11.53 -0.21 -4.91
CA TYR A 213 -10.58 -0.97 -4.10
C TYR A 213 -9.12 -0.63 -4.42
N MET A 214 -8.77 -0.48 -5.71
CA MET A 214 -7.44 -0.01 -6.10
C MET A 214 -7.14 1.43 -5.67
N MET A 215 -8.14 2.32 -5.64
CA MET A 215 -7.99 3.66 -5.07
C MET A 215 -7.73 3.62 -3.56
N ILE A 216 -8.40 2.73 -2.83
CA ILE A 216 -8.16 2.52 -1.40
C ILE A 216 -6.70 2.06 -1.18
N SER A 217 -6.21 1.13 -2.00
CA SER A 217 -4.80 0.72 -1.98
C SER A 217 -3.84 1.87 -2.28
N ALA A 218 -4.17 2.72 -3.25
CA ALA A 218 -3.36 3.89 -3.58
C ALA A 218 -3.18 4.82 -2.37
N TYR A 219 -4.29 5.20 -1.71
CA TYR A 219 -4.23 6.02 -0.50
C TYR A 219 -3.51 5.31 0.66
N GLY A 220 -3.76 4.01 0.84
CA GLY A 220 -3.03 3.19 1.81
C GLY A 220 -1.53 3.25 1.59
N MET A 221 -1.09 3.15 0.34
CA MET A 221 0.33 3.23 -0.02
C MET A 221 0.95 4.60 0.24
N MET A 222 0.26 5.68 -0.14
CA MET A 222 0.73 7.05 0.11
C MET A 222 0.88 7.32 1.61
N LEU A 223 -0.14 6.94 2.38
CA LEU A 223 -0.16 7.13 3.82
C LEU A 223 0.90 6.28 4.53
N LEU A 224 1.12 5.04 4.09
CA LEU A 224 2.06 4.12 4.74
C LEU A 224 3.48 4.68 4.79
N PHE A 225 3.98 5.14 3.65
CA PHE A 225 5.31 5.74 3.55
C PHE A 225 5.37 7.12 4.22
N SER A 226 4.30 7.91 4.13
CA SER A 226 4.25 9.22 4.79
C SER A 226 4.22 9.11 6.32
N SER A 227 3.68 8.02 6.86
CA SER A 227 3.49 7.80 8.30
C SER A 227 4.69 7.13 8.98
N ASN A 228 5.46 6.31 8.24
CA ASN A 228 6.62 5.58 8.76
C ASN A 228 7.88 6.48 8.83
N GLN A 229 7.85 7.51 9.68
CA GLN A 229 8.96 8.46 9.86
C GLN A 229 9.57 8.33 11.27
N ALA A 230 10.76 7.74 11.36
CA ALA A 230 11.47 7.55 12.63
C ALA A 230 11.98 8.86 13.24
N SER A 231 12.45 9.80 12.41
CA SER A 231 13.04 11.07 12.86
C SER A 231 12.08 11.91 13.71
N GLY A 232 10.81 12.00 13.30
CA GLY A 232 9.78 12.73 14.06
C GLY A 232 9.44 12.11 15.41
N LEU A 233 9.78 10.83 15.63
CA LEU A 233 9.58 10.11 16.89
C LEU A 233 10.82 10.18 17.80
N VAL A 234 12.02 10.04 17.23
CA VAL A 234 13.29 10.03 17.98
C VAL A 234 13.70 11.41 18.49
N LEU A 235 13.38 12.47 17.74
CA LEU A 235 13.73 13.84 18.14
C LEU A 235 12.86 14.36 19.29
N VAL A 236 11.71 13.72 19.54
CA VAL A 236 10.77 14.05 20.62
C VAL A 236 10.52 15.58 20.69
N PRO A 237 10.12 16.22 19.57
CA PRO A 237 9.89 17.66 19.54
C PRO A 237 8.76 18.05 20.50
N TYR A 238 8.75 19.30 20.94
CA TYR A 238 7.65 19.87 21.70
C TYR A 238 6.91 20.87 20.81
N PRO A 239 5.63 20.63 20.44
CA PRO A 239 4.79 19.47 20.73
C PRO A 239 5.14 18.21 19.90
N PRO A 240 4.64 17.00 20.28
CA PRO A 240 5.07 15.73 19.70
C PRO A 240 4.45 15.46 18.30
N PHE A 241 4.94 16.15 17.27
CA PHE A 241 4.41 16.06 15.91
C PHE A 241 4.48 14.65 15.30
N GLY A 242 5.47 13.83 15.68
CA GLY A 242 5.59 12.44 15.23
C GLY A 242 4.44 11.52 15.67
N LEU A 243 3.67 11.89 16.69
CA LEU A 243 2.51 11.11 17.11
C LEU A 243 1.40 11.08 16.06
N ILE A 244 1.15 12.22 15.43
CA ILE A 244 0.10 12.34 14.42
C ILE A 244 0.45 11.45 13.24
N THR A 245 1.69 11.48 12.77
CA THR A 245 2.14 10.68 11.63
C THR A 245 2.07 9.19 11.93
N VAL A 246 2.62 8.71 13.06
CA VAL A 246 2.62 7.27 13.38
C VAL A 246 1.21 6.71 13.59
N SER A 247 0.25 7.54 13.99
CA SER A 247 -1.15 7.12 14.19
C SER A 247 -1.85 6.70 12.90
N PHE A 248 -1.39 7.17 11.75
CA PHE A 248 -1.91 6.75 10.46
C PHE A 248 -1.28 5.46 9.94
N LEU A 249 -0.20 4.95 10.56
CA LEU A 249 0.54 3.78 10.08
C LEU A 249 -0.29 2.47 10.12
N GLY A 250 -1.04 2.27 11.21
CA GLY A 250 -1.94 1.12 11.32
C GLY A 250 -3.07 1.17 10.29
N LEU A 251 -3.71 2.35 10.17
CA LEU A 251 -4.78 2.60 9.20
C LEU A 251 -4.29 2.43 7.76
N SER A 252 -3.11 2.97 7.41
CA SER A 252 -2.56 2.86 6.06
C SER A 252 -2.26 1.42 5.68
N SER A 253 -1.73 0.63 6.62
CA SER A 253 -1.47 -0.80 6.43
C SER A 253 -2.78 -1.56 6.21
N TYR A 254 -3.83 -1.20 6.95
CA TYR A 254 -5.17 -1.77 6.79
C TYR A 254 -5.80 -1.42 5.43
N LEU A 255 -5.76 -0.15 5.02
CA LEU A 255 -6.26 0.30 3.72
C LEU A 255 -5.53 -0.42 2.58
N LEU A 256 -4.21 -0.57 2.68
CA LEU A 256 -3.43 -1.29 1.67
C LEU A 256 -3.85 -2.76 1.60
N LEU A 257 -3.96 -3.44 2.74
CA LEU A 257 -4.38 -4.84 2.81
C LEU A 257 -5.79 -5.04 2.22
N ILE A 258 -6.77 -4.29 2.71
CA ILE A 258 -8.17 -4.49 2.32
C ILE A 258 -8.40 -4.08 0.86
N GLY A 259 -7.78 -3.00 0.39
CA GLY A 259 -7.92 -2.59 -1.01
C GLY A 259 -7.35 -3.62 -1.98
N ILE A 260 -6.18 -4.19 -1.68
CA ILE A 260 -5.56 -5.20 -2.54
C ILE A 260 -6.34 -6.51 -2.48
N TYR A 261 -6.69 -6.96 -1.27
CA TYR A 261 -7.40 -8.20 -1.04
C TYR A 261 -8.79 -8.20 -1.68
N SER A 262 -9.58 -7.15 -1.43
CA SER A 262 -10.93 -7.03 -2.01
C SER A 262 -10.90 -6.85 -3.53
N SER A 263 -9.92 -6.13 -4.06
CA SER A 263 -9.73 -6.06 -5.52
C SER A 263 -9.41 -7.43 -6.12
N ALA A 264 -8.57 -8.23 -5.47
CA ALA A 264 -8.23 -9.56 -5.95
C ALA A 264 -9.42 -10.51 -5.92
N ILE A 265 -10.21 -10.51 -4.84
CA ILE A 265 -11.46 -11.30 -4.74
C ILE A 265 -12.44 -10.91 -5.83
N SER A 266 -12.72 -9.61 -5.97
CA SER A 266 -13.69 -9.11 -6.95
C SER A 266 -13.31 -9.51 -8.39
N VAL A 267 -12.03 -9.37 -8.76
CA VAL A 267 -11.54 -9.81 -10.08
C VAL A 267 -11.56 -11.33 -10.25
N SER A 268 -11.24 -12.08 -9.19
CA SER A 268 -11.26 -13.55 -9.24
C SER A 268 -12.67 -14.08 -9.46
N GLU A 269 -13.68 -13.48 -8.83
CA GLU A 269 -15.06 -13.90 -9.04
C GLU A 269 -15.54 -13.53 -10.43
N ASP A 270 -15.26 -12.32 -10.92
CA ASP A 270 -15.64 -11.94 -12.28
C ASP A 270 -15.10 -12.96 -13.29
N THR A 271 -13.89 -13.47 -13.05
CA THR A 271 -13.28 -14.53 -13.86
C THR A 271 -14.02 -15.87 -13.68
N ASN A 272 -14.37 -16.23 -12.44
CA ASN A 272 -15.10 -17.46 -12.12
C ASN A 272 -16.52 -17.48 -12.71
N LEU A 273 -17.26 -16.37 -12.60
CA LEU A 273 -18.57 -16.14 -13.19
C LEU A 273 -18.52 -16.30 -14.72
N ARG A 274 -17.58 -15.61 -15.38
CA ARG A 274 -17.39 -15.74 -16.83
C ARG A 274 -17.10 -17.17 -17.26
N ARG A 275 -16.31 -17.91 -16.48
CA ARG A 275 -16.01 -19.32 -16.72
C ARG A 275 -17.24 -20.20 -16.52
N THR A 276 -18.01 -19.96 -15.47
CA THR A 276 -19.22 -20.72 -15.13
C THR A 276 -20.30 -20.52 -16.18
N ILE A 277 -20.56 -19.27 -16.59
CA ILE A 277 -21.48 -18.94 -17.68
C ILE A 277 -21.05 -19.63 -18.96
N ARG A 278 -19.77 -19.51 -19.34
CA ARG A 278 -19.27 -20.13 -20.58
C ARG A 278 -19.45 -21.66 -20.56
N LYS A 279 -19.09 -22.31 -19.45
CA LYS A 279 -19.27 -23.76 -19.30
C LYS A 279 -20.75 -24.15 -19.39
N PHE A 280 -21.62 -23.44 -18.67
CA PHE A 280 -23.06 -23.69 -18.70
C PHE A 280 -23.65 -23.57 -20.11
N VAL A 281 -23.30 -22.52 -20.85
CA VAL A 281 -23.79 -22.33 -22.22
C VAL A 281 -23.24 -23.42 -23.15
N ILE A 282 -21.97 -23.81 -23.02
CA ILE A 282 -21.41 -24.91 -23.83
C ILE A 282 -22.14 -26.23 -23.54
N ASP A 283 -22.36 -26.56 -22.27
CA ASP A 283 -23.03 -27.81 -21.87
C ASP A 283 -24.50 -27.85 -22.35
N GLN A 284 -25.21 -26.73 -22.27
CA GLN A 284 -26.56 -26.59 -22.82
C GLN A 284 -26.56 -26.59 -24.36
N SER A 285 -25.57 -25.98 -25.01
CA SER A 285 -25.45 -25.90 -26.48
C SER A 285 -25.26 -27.28 -27.13
N LYS A 286 -24.59 -28.22 -26.46
CA LYS A 286 -24.45 -29.61 -26.92
C LYS A 286 -25.75 -30.40 -26.83
N LEU A 287 -26.65 -29.98 -25.95
CA LEU A 287 -27.99 -30.55 -25.77
C LEU A 287 -29.00 -29.95 -26.78
N LEU A 288 -28.62 -28.79 -27.34
CA LEU A 288 -29.42 -27.87 -28.17
C LEU A 288 -29.47 -28.22 -29.67
N ASP A 289 -28.63 -29.13 -30.16
CA ASP A 289 -28.73 -29.66 -31.55
C ASP A 289 -30.09 -30.34 -31.84
N SER A 290 -30.99 -30.46 -30.85
CA SER A 290 -32.25 -31.20 -30.95
C SER A 290 -33.56 -30.40 -30.74
N ILE A 291 -33.56 -29.13 -30.28
CA ILE A 291 -34.80 -28.40 -29.94
C ILE A 291 -34.74 -26.89 -30.25
N GLY A 292 -35.91 -26.30 -30.57
CA GLY A 292 -36.16 -24.92 -30.98
C GLY A 292 -35.42 -23.80 -30.22
N SER A 293 -34.77 -22.93 -30.99
CA SER A 293 -33.73 -22.00 -30.57
C SER A 293 -34.20 -20.82 -29.70
N ALA A 294 -35.42 -20.30 -29.89
CA ALA A 294 -35.85 -19.06 -29.23
C ALA A 294 -36.31 -19.23 -27.77
N GLN A 295 -37.08 -20.28 -27.46
CA GLN A 295 -37.56 -20.56 -26.09
C GLN A 295 -36.38 -20.91 -25.16
N MET A 296 -35.41 -21.66 -25.70
CA MET A 296 -34.24 -22.10 -24.95
C MET A 296 -33.27 -20.95 -24.62
N GLU A 297 -33.13 -19.97 -25.53
CA GLU A 297 -32.31 -18.78 -25.29
C GLU A 297 -32.85 -17.97 -24.11
N GLN A 298 -34.17 -17.84 -23.99
CA GLN A 298 -34.82 -17.23 -22.82
C GLN A 298 -34.62 -18.04 -21.53
N GLU A 299 -34.73 -19.37 -21.59
CA GLU A 299 -34.48 -20.23 -20.43
C GLU A 299 -33.03 -20.16 -19.94
N MET A 300 -32.07 -20.15 -20.88
CA MET A 300 -30.65 -20.01 -20.56
C MET A 300 -30.38 -18.66 -19.90
N GLN A 301 -30.94 -17.57 -20.43
CA GLN A 301 -30.85 -16.25 -19.78
C GLN A 301 -31.36 -16.29 -18.34
N LYS A 302 -32.54 -16.88 -18.11
CA LYS A 302 -33.14 -16.95 -16.77
C LYS A 302 -32.29 -17.79 -15.80
N LYS A 303 -31.79 -18.95 -16.24
CA LYS A 303 -30.93 -19.83 -15.43
C LYS A 303 -29.59 -19.17 -15.11
N VAL A 304 -28.96 -18.51 -16.09
CA VAL A 304 -27.70 -17.78 -15.89
C VAL A 304 -27.88 -16.64 -14.89
N ILE A 305 -28.93 -15.82 -15.02
CA ILE A 305 -29.21 -14.75 -14.05
C ILE A 305 -29.38 -15.30 -12.63
N THR A 306 -30.03 -16.46 -12.50
CA THR A 306 -30.24 -17.10 -11.19
C THR A 306 -28.93 -17.60 -10.60
N ILE A 307 -28.09 -18.26 -11.40
CA ILE A 307 -26.74 -18.69 -11.00
C ILE A 307 -25.95 -17.49 -10.52
N VAL A 308 -25.95 -16.39 -11.27
CA VAL A 308 -25.15 -15.25 -10.85
C VAL A 308 -25.70 -14.60 -9.59
N LYS A 309 -27.02 -14.40 -9.47
CA LYS A 309 -27.59 -13.84 -8.23
C LYS A 309 -27.15 -14.64 -7.02
N LYS A 310 -27.22 -15.97 -7.11
CA LYS A 310 -26.77 -16.87 -6.05
C LYS A 310 -25.27 -16.74 -5.78
N THR A 311 -24.43 -16.74 -6.81
CA THR A 311 -22.97 -16.62 -6.68
C THR A 311 -22.54 -15.27 -6.12
N SER A 312 -23.16 -14.18 -6.58
CA SER A 312 -22.88 -12.82 -6.10
C SER A 312 -23.33 -12.61 -4.65
N GLN A 313 -24.49 -13.16 -4.27
CA GLN A 313 -24.96 -13.14 -2.88
C GLN A 313 -24.02 -13.95 -1.98
N ALA A 314 -23.70 -15.18 -2.37
CA ALA A 314 -22.76 -16.03 -1.64
C ALA A 314 -21.40 -15.35 -1.44
N MET A 315 -20.84 -14.70 -2.47
CA MET A 315 -19.60 -13.92 -2.30
C MET A 315 -19.74 -12.83 -1.24
N THR A 316 -20.82 -12.06 -1.30
CA THR A 316 -21.04 -10.93 -0.39
C THR A 316 -21.20 -11.44 1.05
N GLU A 317 -21.89 -12.56 1.25
CA GLU A 317 -22.09 -13.20 2.56
C GLU A 317 -20.80 -13.82 3.10
N GLU A 318 -20.03 -14.52 2.28
CA GLU A 318 -18.82 -15.25 2.71
C GLU A 318 -17.60 -14.33 2.90
N THR A 319 -17.48 -13.28 2.08
CA THR A 319 -16.26 -12.45 2.03
C THR A 319 -16.48 -10.98 2.40
N GLY A 320 -17.72 -10.51 2.42
CA GLY A 320 -18.04 -9.09 2.58
C GLY A 320 -17.68 -8.22 1.38
N VAL A 321 -17.21 -8.81 0.27
CA VAL A 321 -16.83 -8.11 -0.96
C VAL A 321 -17.97 -8.21 -1.97
N GLN A 322 -18.24 -7.13 -2.70
CA GLN A 322 -19.28 -7.12 -3.73
C GLN A 322 -18.72 -7.57 -5.09
N ALA A 323 -19.55 -8.30 -5.84
CA ALA A 323 -19.25 -8.65 -7.23
C ALA A 323 -19.14 -7.39 -8.09
N SER A 324 -18.17 -7.37 -9.00
CA SER A 324 -17.91 -6.21 -9.84
C SER A 324 -18.82 -6.14 -11.08
N LEU A 325 -19.38 -7.29 -11.47
CA LEU A 325 -20.30 -7.44 -12.60
C LEU A 325 -21.74 -7.09 -12.22
N THR A 326 -22.37 -6.23 -13.02
CA THR A 326 -23.80 -5.97 -12.94
C THR A 326 -24.62 -7.06 -13.65
N GLU A 327 -25.92 -7.12 -13.40
CA GLU A 327 -26.83 -8.00 -14.17
C GLU A 327 -26.74 -7.74 -15.68
N GLU A 328 -26.62 -6.48 -16.08
CA GLU A 328 -26.53 -6.06 -17.48
C GLU A 328 -25.22 -6.52 -18.14
N ASP A 329 -24.08 -6.34 -17.46
CA ASP A 329 -22.77 -6.82 -17.92
C ASP A 329 -22.76 -8.32 -18.24
N MET A 330 -23.60 -9.08 -17.54
CA MET A 330 -23.65 -10.52 -17.70
C MET A 330 -24.64 -10.98 -18.73
N LYS A 331 -25.73 -10.24 -18.94
CA LYS A 331 -26.57 -10.44 -20.13
C LYS A 331 -25.74 -10.19 -21.37
N GLU A 332 -24.98 -9.10 -21.41
CA GLU A 332 -24.08 -8.81 -22.53
C GLU A 332 -23.04 -9.92 -22.73
N TYR A 333 -22.39 -10.39 -21.65
CA TYR A 333 -21.43 -11.49 -21.75
C TYR A 333 -22.07 -12.80 -22.20
N LEU A 334 -23.28 -13.12 -21.74
CA LEU A 334 -24.03 -14.29 -22.17
C LEU A 334 -24.32 -14.23 -23.67
N ASP A 335 -24.78 -13.09 -24.17
CA ASP A 335 -25.06 -12.88 -25.59
C ASP A 335 -23.81 -13.03 -26.44
N GLN A 336 -22.65 -12.52 -25.97
CA GLN A 336 -21.36 -12.72 -26.61
C GLN A 336 -20.98 -14.21 -26.70
N VAL A 337 -21.17 -14.98 -25.62
CA VAL A 337 -20.86 -16.42 -25.59
C VAL A 337 -21.80 -17.20 -26.52
N LEU A 338 -23.10 -16.86 -26.54
CA LEU A 338 -24.09 -17.48 -27.43
C LEU A 338 -23.74 -17.22 -28.91
N GLN A 339 -23.33 -16.00 -29.25
CA GLN A 339 -22.86 -15.66 -30.60
C GLN A 339 -21.57 -16.41 -30.97
N GLU A 340 -20.62 -16.57 -30.05
CA GLU A 340 -19.38 -17.31 -30.28
C GLU A 340 -19.65 -18.78 -30.61
N ILE A 341 -20.60 -19.40 -29.88
CA ILE A 341 -21.00 -20.79 -30.10
C ILE A 341 -21.77 -20.95 -31.42
N LYS A 342 -22.71 -20.04 -31.74
CA LYS A 342 -23.44 -20.03 -33.02
C LYS A 342 -22.51 -19.83 -34.23
N ARG A 343 -21.33 -19.21 -34.05
CA ARG A 343 -20.34 -18.97 -35.12
C ARG A 343 -19.29 -20.06 -35.28
N LYS A 344 -19.15 -20.99 -34.33
CA LYS A 344 -18.27 -22.14 -34.48
C LYS A 344 -19.01 -23.19 -35.32
N PRO A 345 -18.52 -23.55 -36.52
CA PRO A 345 -19.13 -24.56 -37.38
C PRO A 345 -19.06 -25.96 -36.77
#